data_AF-V7PIQ1-F1
#
_entry.id   AF-V7PIQ1-F1
#
_cell.length_a   1.000
_cell.length_b   1.000
_cell.length_c   1.000
_cell.angle_alpha   90.00
_cell.angle_beta   90.00
_cell.angle_gamma   90.00
#
_symmetry.space_group_name_H-M   'P 1'
#
loop_
_entity.id
_entity.type
_entity.pdbx_description
1 polymer ?
#
loop_
_entity_poly.entity_id
_entity_poly.type
_entity_poly.pdbx_seq_one_letter_code
_entity_poly.pdbx_strand_id
1 'polypeptide(L)'
;MIYNHHFIGIFFLVLFFFKVYNCLYVTDGSAIILENTGTKYKLFSTDMKWGTGSGNQIVTTITSNKNDEELLWIVNLYEEGKSMMGNKIQCDEIVTLKHVKSNGYLIGSQHYSILSNNFELSIDKDNSFGRFQVICENKKGGSYWMLGENVYLKSLNQNGYLSTSKKYE
;
A
#
# COMPACT_ATOMS: atom_id res chain seq x y z
N MET A 1 52.00 -44.46 -9.90
CA MET A 1 51.69 -43.01 -10.02
C MET A 1 50.20 -42.84 -9.84
N ILE A 2 49.80 -42.34 -8.67
CA ILE A 2 48.41 -42.12 -8.26
C ILE A 2 48.12 -40.65 -8.58
N TYR A 3 47.23 -40.37 -9.54
CA TYR A 3 46.76 -39.01 -9.82
C TYR A 3 45.23 -38.95 -9.74
N ASN A 4 44.78 -38.79 -8.50
CA ASN A 4 43.73 -37.89 -8.02
C ASN A 4 42.43 -37.74 -8.85
N HIS A 5 41.51 -38.70 -8.70
CA HIS A 5 40.10 -38.58 -9.12
C HIS A 5 39.23 -37.74 -8.15
N HIS A 6 39.80 -37.20 -7.07
CA HIS A 6 39.05 -36.53 -6.00
C HIS A 6 38.72 -35.05 -6.24
N PHE A 7 39.23 -34.42 -7.30
CA PHE A 7 39.10 -32.96 -7.47
C PHE A 7 37.87 -32.52 -8.29
N ILE A 8 37.16 -33.43 -8.96
CA ILE A 8 36.00 -33.09 -9.81
C ILE A 8 34.67 -33.07 -9.02
N GLY A 9 34.65 -33.56 -7.77
CA GLY A 9 33.44 -33.64 -6.96
C GLY A 9 33.10 -32.40 -6.11
N ILE A 10 34.01 -31.44 -5.97
CA ILE A 10 33.86 -30.34 -5.00
C ILE A 10 33.29 -29.06 -5.64
N PHE A 11 33.29 -28.93 -6.97
CA PHE A 11 32.83 -27.71 -7.63
C PHE A 11 31.30 -27.63 -7.86
N PHE A 12 30.56 -28.73 -7.63
CA PHE A 12 29.12 -28.77 -7.91
C PHE A 12 28.21 -28.60 -6.68
N LEU A 13 28.76 -28.24 -5.51
CA LEU A 13 28.01 -28.21 -4.24
C LEU A 13 27.94 -26.82 -3.57
N VAL A 14 28.00 -25.73 -4.36
CA VAL A 14 27.87 -24.35 -3.80
C VAL A 14 26.78 -23.50 -4.50
N LEU A 15 26.04 -24.05 -5.47
CA LEU A 15 24.99 -23.30 -6.19
C LEU A 15 23.57 -23.43 -5.62
N PHE A 16 23.38 -24.14 -4.51
CA PHE A 16 22.09 -24.19 -3.81
C PHE A 16 22.18 -23.40 -2.50
N PHE A 17 21.22 -22.49 -2.31
CA PHE A 17 20.92 -21.72 -1.09
C PHE A 17 21.47 -20.30 -0.91
N PHE A 18 21.70 -19.53 -1.98
CA PHE A 18 21.50 -18.08 -1.84
C PHE A 18 20.01 -17.77 -1.93
N LYS A 19 19.33 -17.82 -0.78
CA LYS A 19 17.99 -17.24 -0.65
C LYS A 19 18.17 -15.72 -0.77
N VAL A 20 17.91 -15.18 -1.96
CA VAL A 20 17.94 -13.73 -2.19
C VAL A 20 16.75 -13.14 -1.44
N TYR A 21 17.02 -12.55 -0.29
CA TYR A 21 16.02 -11.77 0.44
C TYR A 21 15.90 -10.41 -0.22
N ASN A 22 14.87 -10.22 -1.05
CA ASN A 22 14.53 -8.90 -1.56
C ASN A 22 13.79 -8.12 -0.47
N CYS A 23 14.54 -7.47 0.44
CA CYS A 23 13.98 -6.51 1.39
C CYS A 23 13.68 -5.19 0.65
N LEU A 24 12.59 -5.19 -0.12
CA LEU A 24 12.07 -4.00 -0.79
C LEU A 24 11.26 -3.17 0.21
N TYR A 25 11.53 -1.88 0.28
CA TYR A 25 10.83 -0.93 1.15
C TYR A 25 9.88 -0.08 0.31
N VAL A 26 8.76 0.32 0.92
CA VAL A 26 7.95 1.41 0.37
C VAL A 26 8.70 2.71 0.63
N THR A 27 8.86 3.52 -0.41
CA THR A 27 9.55 4.80 -0.35
C THR A 27 8.64 5.94 -0.76
N ASP A 28 8.99 7.17 -0.36
CA ASP A 28 8.34 8.38 -0.85
C ASP A 28 8.47 8.46 -2.38
N GLY A 29 7.33 8.49 -3.07
CA GLY A 29 7.20 8.43 -4.52
C GLY A 29 6.98 7.02 -5.10
N SER A 30 6.99 5.96 -4.29
CA SER A 30 6.68 4.61 -4.77
C SER A 30 5.22 4.48 -5.21
N ALA A 31 4.99 3.90 -6.38
CA ALA A 31 3.66 3.46 -6.82
C ALA A 31 3.41 2.02 -6.38
N ILE A 32 2.34 1.77 -5.61
CA ILE A 32 2.03 0.47 -5.03
C ILE A 32 0.58 0.05 -5.30
N ILE A 33 0.32 -1.24 -5.17
CA ILE A 33 -1.04 -1.81 -5.07
C ILE A 33 -1.27 -2.19 -3.61
N LEU A 34 -2.37 -1.72 -3.04
CA LEU A 34 -2.78 -2.05 -1.67
C LEU A 34 -3.80 -3.19 -1.71
N GLU A 35 -3.42 -4.36 -1.20
CA GLU A 35 -4.30 -5.52 -1.06
C GLU A 35 -4.71 -5.71 0.41
N ASN A 36 -6.01 -5.85 0.67
CA ASN A 36 -6.50 -6.18 1.99
C ASN A 36 -6.15 -7.64 2.34
N THR A 37 -5.50 -7.85 3.48
CA THR A 37 -5.00 -9.15 3.90
C THR A 37 -6.10 -10.20 4.12
N GLY A 38 -7.28 -9.77 4.59
CA GLY A 38 -8.41 -10.64 4.90
C GLY A 38 -9.32 -10.92 3.69
N THR A 39 -9.67 -9.89 2.92
CA THR A 39 -10.57 -10.06 1.77
C THR A 39 -9.86 -10.43 0.48
N LYS A 40 -8.56 -10.13 0.36
CA LYS A 40 -7.76 -10.18 -0.88
C LYS A 40 -8.20 -9.17 -1.94
N TYR A 41 -8.99 -8.17 -1.56
CA TYR A 41 -9.40 -7.12 -2.47
C TYR A 41 -8.38 -6.01 -2.54
N LYS A 42 -8.14 -5.52 -3.75
CA LYS A 42 -7.19 -4.45 -4.03
C LYS A 42 -7.92 -3.12 -4.08
N LEU A 43 -7.34 -2.11 -3.44
CA LEU A 43 -7.85 -0.74 -3.45
C LEU A 43 -7.86 -0.21 -4.89
N PHE A 44 -9.04 0.24 -5.33
CA PHE A 44 -9.30 0.56 -6.73
C PHE A 44 -10.09 1.86 -6.84
N SER A 45 -9.83 2.62 -7.89
CA SER A 45 -10.66 3.76 -8.27
C SER A 45 -10.75 3.91 -9.79
N THR A 46 -11.82 4.54 -10.24
CA THR A 46 -12.16 4.79 -11.65
C THR A 46 -12.73 6.20 -11.77
N ASP A 47 -13.02 6.70 -12.97
CA ASP A 47 -13.58 8.04 -13.19
C ASP A 47 -15.03 8.22 -12.72
N MET A 48 -15.67 7.14 -12.28
CA MET A 48 -17.02 7.15 -11.69
C MET A 48 -17.06 7.90 -10.34
N LYS A 49 -18.23 8.46 -10.03
CA LYS A 49 -18.50 9.25 -8.83
C LYS A 49 -19.62 8.65 -7.99
N TRP A 50 -19.59 8.89 -6.68
CA TRP A 50 -20.66 8.49 -5.78
C TRP A 50 -21.97 9.19 -6.19
N GLY A 51 -23.07 8.44 -6.27
CA GLY A 51 -24.41 9.01 -6.53
C GLY A 51 -25.06 9.64 -5.29
N THR A 52 -24.46 9.44 -4.13
CA THR A 52 -24.88 9.96 -2.82
C THR A 52 -23.64 10.45 -2.06
N GLY A 53 -23.81 10.92 -0.82
CA GLY A 53 -22.68 11.33 0.00
C GLY A 53 -21.94 12.54 -0.58
N SER A 54 -20.63 12.42 -0.75
CA SER A 54 -19.80 13.54 -1.24
C SER A 54 -20.03 13.90 -2.71
N GLY A 55 -20.52 12.96 -3.53
CA GLY A 55 -20.48 13.13 -4.99
C GLY A 55 -19.07 13.12 -5.59
N ASN A 56 -18.04 12.84 -4.79
CA ASN A 56 -16.65 12.75 -5.26
C ASN A 56 -16.41 11.42 -5.98
N GLN A 57 -15.23 11.30 -6.60
CA GLN A 57 -14.80 10.09 -7.29
C GLN A 57 -14.76 8.89 -6.34
N ILE A 58 -15.25 7.75 -6.82
CA ILE A 58 -15.45 6.52 -6.03
C ILE A 58 -14.11 5.89 -5.65
N VAL A 59 -14.03 5.41 -4.41
CA VAL A 59 -13.00 4.47 -3.97
C VAL A 59 -13.70 3.16 -3.61
N THR A 60 -13.26 2.06 -4.22
CA THR A 60 -13.82 0.73 -3.99
C THR A 60 -12.68 -0.30 -3.97
N THR A 61 -13.02 -1.58 -4.07
CA THR A 61 -12.06 -2.66 -4.16
C THR A 61 -12.44 -3.67 -5.24
N ILE A 62 -11.44 -4.32 -5.85
CA ILE A 62 -11.64 -5.33 -6.91
C ILE A 62 -10.76 -6.57 -6.67
N THR A 63 -11.11 -7.69 -7.30
CA THR A 63 -10.36 -8.97 -7.29
C THR A 63 -9.44 -9.16 -8.50
N SER A 64 -9.34 -8.18 -9.40
CA SER A 64 -8.59 -8.31 -10.64
C SER A 64 -7.10 -8.58 -10.42
N ASN A 65 -6.54 -9.44 -11.26
CA ASN A 65 -5.10 -9.70 -11.34
C ASN A 65 -4.38 -8.82 -12.37
N LYS A 66 -5.11 -7.95 -13.08
CA LYS A 66 -4.48 -6.99 -13.99
C LYS A 66 -3.80 -5.88 -13.18
N ASN A 67 -2.61 -5.49 -13.61
CA ASN A 67 -1.88 -4.36 -13.03
C ASN A 67 -2.19 -3.11 -13.87
N ASP A 68 -3.38 -2.57 -13.68
CA ASP A 68 -3.86 -1.39 -14.38
C ASP A 68 -3.59 -0.12 -13.56
N GLU A 69 -3.51 1.04 -14.23
CA GLU A 69 -3.23 2.35 -13.60
C GLU A 69 -4.25 2.73 -12.51
N GLU A 70 -5.43 2.12 -12.54
CA GLU A 70 -6.56 2.29 -11.62
C GLU A 70 -6.37 1.59 -10.26
N LEU A 71 -5.37 0.71 -10.18
CA LEU A 71 -4.96 0.02 -8.94
C LEU A 71 -3.74 0.63 -8.29
N LEU A 72 -3.08 1.59 -8.96
CA LEU A 72 -1.82 2.15 -8.51
C LEU A 72 -2.03 3.41 -7.67
N TRP A 73 -1.34 3.43 -6.53
CA TRP A 73 -1.35 4.52 -5.56
C TRP A 73 0.09 4.95 -5.28
N ILE A 74 0.41 6.21 -5.53
CA ILE A 74 1.70 6.81 -5.18
C ILE A 74 1.65 7.16 -3.69
N VAL A 75 2.61 6.63 -2.93
CA VAL A 75 2.80 6.95 -1.52
C VAL A 75 3.69 8.17 -1.42
N ASN A 76 3.25 9.21 -0.73
CA ASN A 76 4.09 10.37 -0.42
C ASN A 76 4.09 10.69 1.06
N LEU A 77 5.22 11.11 1.60
CA LEU A 77 5.25 11.67 2.96
C LEU A 77 4.44 12.96 3.01
N TYR A 78 3.61 13.11 4.04
CA TYR A 78 2.80 14.32 4.21
C TYR A 78 3.64 15.50 4.71
N GLU A 79 4.65 15.25 5.56
CA GLU A 79 5.51 16.31 6.10
C GLU A 79 6.54 16.74 5.06
N GLU A 80 6.35 17.91 4.44
CA GLU A 80 7.23 18.45 3.38
C GLU A 80 8.70 18.50 3.80
N GLY A 81 9.00 18.81 5.06
CA GLY A 81 10.38 18.86 5.57
C GLY A 81 11.09 17.50 5.68
N LYS A 82 10.34 16.40 5.65
CA LYS A 82 10.88 15.03 5.62
C LYS A 82 10.75 14.37 4.25
N SER A 83 9.91 14.93 3.37
CA SER A 83 9.66 14.41 2.03
C SER A 83 10.90 14.57 1.16
N MET A 84 11.43 13.44 0.70
CA MET A 84 12.46 13.37 -0.32
C MET A 84 12.26 12.04 -1.05
N MET A 85 12.11 12.13 -2.37
CA MET A 85 11.86 10.96 -3.21
C MET A 85 12.91 9.86 -2.95
N GLY A 86 12.44 8.64 -2.73
CA GLY A 86 13.28 7.48 -2.43
C GLY A 86 13.54 7.25 -0.94
N ASN A 87 13.20 8.19 -0.04
CA ASN A 87 13.28 7.93 1.39
C ASN A 87 12.33 6.81 1.80
N LYS A 88 12.81 5.86 2.60
CA LYS A 88 11.99 4.76 3.13
C LYS A 88 10.94 5.31 4.09
N ILE A 89 9.70 4.88 3.93
CA ILE A 89 8.62 5.24 4.84
C ILE A 89 8.83 4.51 6.18
N GLN A 90 8.95 5.27 7.26
CA GLN A 90 9.00 4.73 8.62
C GLN A 90 7.61 4.38 9.12
N CYS A 91 7.54 3.39 9.99
CA CYS A 91 6.33 3.14 10.77
C CYS A 91 6.01 4.38 11.61
N ASP A 92 4.73 4.62 11.85
CA ASP A 92 4.15 5.77 12.54
C ASP A 92 4.24 7.11 11.77
N GLU A 93 4.89 7.16 10.59
CA GLU A 93 4.85 8.33 9.70
C GLU A 93 3.49 8.53 9.04
N ILE A 94 3.24 9.78 8.64
CA ILE A 94 2.01 10.20 7.98
C ILE A 94 2.27 10.29 6.48
N VAL A 95 1.48 9.56 5.71
CA VAL A 95 1.54 9.54 4.25
C VAL A 95 0.24 10.03 3.63
N THR A 96 0.35 10.42 2.36
CA THR A 96 -0.79 10.56 1.44
C THR A 96 -0.73 9.45 0.40
N LEU A 97 -1.90 9.07 -0.11
CA LEU A 97 -2.04 8.06 -1.16
C LEU A 97 -2.67 8.73 -2.37
N LYS A 98 -1.88 8.92 -3.42
CA LYS A 98 -2.33 9.59 -4.65
C LYS A 98 -2.65 8.57 -5.73
N HIS A 99 -3.88 8.55 -6.19
CA HIS A 99 -4.30 7.67 -7.27
C HIS A 99 -3.62 8.06 -8.57
N VAL A 100 -2.94 7.09 -9.21
CA VAL A 100 -2.13 7.34 -10.41
C VAL A 100 -2.99 7.87 -11.55
N LYS A 101 -4.12 7.21 -11.84
CA LYS A 101 -4.93 7.54 -13.01
C LYS A 101 -5.59 8.92 -12.94
N SER A 102 -6.21 9.26 -11.81
CA SER A 102 -6.98 10.51 -11.67
C SER A 102 -6.20 11.68 -11.07
N ASN A 103 -4.95 11.45 -10.65
CA ASN A 103 -4.07 12.47 -10.10
C ASN A 103 -4.74 13.22 -8.93
N GLY A 104 -5.36 12.46 -8.02
CA GLY A 104 -6.03 12.96 -6.81
C GLY A 104 -5.70 12.06 -5.61
N TYR A 105 -6.02 12.53 -4.41
CA TYR A 105 -5.66 11.89 -3.15
C TYR A 105 -6.83 11.10 -2.59
N LEU A 106 -6.55 9.89 -2.08
CA LEU A 106 -7.47 9.18 -1.22
C LEU A 106 -7.74 10.04 0.02
N ILE A 107 -9.02 10.25 0.32
CA ILE A 107 -9.45 10.93 1.54
C ILE A 107 -10.54 10.11 2.24
N GLY A 108 -10.61 10.22 3.56
CA GLY A 108 -11.86 9.95 4.26
C GLY A 108 -12.72 11.21 4.21
N SER A 109 -13.92 11.09 3.63
CA SER A 109 -14.85 12.21 3.53
C SER A 109 -15.58 12.42 4.86
N GLN A 110 -16.33 13.51 4.97
CA GLN A 110 -17.23 13.79 6.10
C GLN A 110 -18.62 13.14 5.92
N HIS A 111 -18.82 12.39 4.84
CA HIS A 111 -20.07 11.71 4.54
C HIS A 111 -20.01 10.25 4.99
N TYR A 112 -21.18 9.66 5.20
CA TYR A 112 -21.28 8.24 5.52
C TYR A 112 -21.36 7.40 4.25
N SER A 113 -20.62 6.28 4.24
CA SER A 113 -20.70 5.24 3.23
C SER A 113 -22.09 4.60 3.22
N ILE A 114 -22.60 4.36 2.01
CA ILE A 114 -23.99 3.89 1.81
C ILE A 114 -24.26 2.49 2.40
N LEU A 115 -23.26 1.62 2.47
CA LEU A 115 -23.45 0.22 2.89
C LEU A 115 -23.18 0.00 4.38
N SER A 116 -22.18 0.68 4.93
CA SER A 116 -21.69 0.40 6.28
C SER A 116 -22.00 1.49 7.29
N ASN A 117 -22.40 2.68 6.83
CA ASN A 117 -22.57 3.88 7.66
C ASN A 117 -21.29 4.28 8.44
N ASN A 118 -20.11 3.76 8.05
CA ASN A 118 -18.81 4.34 8.39
C ASN A 118 -18.50 5.54 7.49
N PHE A 119 -17.42 6.28 7.75
CA PHE A 119 -16.98 7.34 6.84
C PHE A 119 -16.69 6.82 5.43
N GLU A 120 -17.22 7.54 4.44
CA GLU A 120 -17.02 7.26 3.02
C GLU A 120 -15.58 7.57 2.61
N LEU A 121 -15.03 6.76 1.71
CA LEU A 121 -13.77 7.02 1.04
C LEU A 121 -14.04 7.58 -0.35
N SER A 122 -13.27 8.59 -0.73
CA SER A 122 -13.36 9.20 -2.05
C SER A 122 -12.01 9.75 -2.50
N ILE A 123 -11.93 10.22 -3.75
CA ILE A 123 -10.75 10.95 -4.24
C ILE A 123 -11.05 12.44 -4.31
N ASP A 124 -10.12 13.24 -3.79
CA ASP A 124 -10.15 14.71 -3.82
C ASP A 124 -8.84 15.28 -4.40
N LYS A 125 -8.87 16.54 -4.86
CA LYS A 125 -7.66 17.26 -5.28
C LYS A 125 -6.89 17.81 -4.09
N ASP A 126 -7.57 18.12 -2.99
CA ASP A 126 -6.97 18.51 -1.73
C ASP A 126 -6.60 17.27 -0.89
N ASN A 127 -5.40 17.27 -0.32
CA ASN A 127 -4.90 16.19 0.52
C ASN A 127 -5.07 16.45 2.03
N SER A 128 -5.70 17.56 2.43
CA SER A 128 -5.92 17.94 3.84
C SER A 128 -6.66 16.87 4.66
N PHE A 129 -7.52 16.09 4.01
CA PHE A 129 -8.25 14.94 4.58
C PHE A 129 -7.66 13.57 4.17
N GLY A 130 -6.52 13.57 3.48
CA GLY A 130 -5.83 12.38 2.97
C GLY A 130 -4.64 11.96 3.80
N ARG A 131 -4.68 12.22 5.11
CA ARG A 131 -3.57 11.96 6.05
C ARG A 131 -3.73 10.60 6.71
N PHE A 132 -2.88 9.66 6.31
CA PHE A 132 -2.89 8.29 6.84
C PHE A 132 -1.59 7.99 7.59
N GLN A 133 -1.72 7.61 8.85
CA GLN A 133 -0.60 7.08 9.63
C GLN A 133 -0.36 5.61 9.29
N VAL A 134 0.88 5.26 8.99
CA VAL A 134 1.30 3.89 8.67
C VAL A 134 1.60 3.13 9.97
N ILE A 135 0.77 2.16 10.34
CA ILE A 135 0.98 1.35 11.55
C ILE A 135 1.44 -0.05 11.14
N CYS A 136 2.72 -0.36 11.38
CA CYS A 136 3.28 -1.67 11.08
C CYS A 136 2.91 -2.71 12.14
N GLU A 137 2.47 -3.90 11.72
CA GLU A 137 2.09 -4.99 12.62
C GLU A 137 3.31 -5.59 13.35
N ASN A 138 4.43 -5.74 12.64
CA ASN A 138 5.64 -6.37 13.18
C ASN A 138 6.77 -5.36 13.41
N LYS A 139 6.85 -4.79 14.62
CA LYS A 139 7.96 -3.90 15.01
C LYS A 139 9.32 -4.61 15.18
N LYS A 140 9.36 -5.95 15.16
CA LYS A 140 10.61 -6.72 15.26
C LYS A 140 11.36 -6.82 13.92
N GLY A 141 10.70 -6.56 12.80
CA GLY A 141 11.27 -6.61 11.44
C GLY A 141 11.94 -5.32 10.96
N GLY A 142 11.82 -4.22 11.72
CA GLY A 142 12.41 -2.92 11.40
C GLY A 142 11.46 -1.76 11.67
N SER A 143 11.99 -0.55 11.59
CA SER A 143 11.25 0.71 11.77
C SER A 143 10.60 1.24 10.48
N TYR A 144 10.50 0.42 9.43
CA TYR A 144 10.10 0.84 8.08
C TYR A 144 9.02 -0.04 7.47
N TRP A 145 8.20 0.54 6.60
CA TRP A 145 7.21 -0.16 5.79
C TRP A 145 7.89 -0.98 4.69
N MET A 146 7.90 -2.30 4.83
CA MET A 146 8.42 -3.23 3.84
C MET A 146 7.32 -3.73 2.90
N LEU A 147 7.66 -3.91 1.63
CA LEU A 147 6.75 -4.46 0.63
C LEU A 147 6.42 -5.91 0.98
N GLY A 148 5.14 -6.27 0.97
CA GLY A 148 4.65 -7.61 1.33
C GLY A 148 4.40 -7.82 2.82
N GLU A 149 4.79 -6.88 3.69
CA GLU A 149 4.44 -6.90 5.11
C GLU A 149 3.09 -6.21 5.37
N ASN A 150 2.40 -6.68 6.40
CA ASN A 150 1.11 -6.12 6.80
C ASN A 150 1.29 -4.77 7.49
N VAL A 151 0.48 -3.80 7.08
CA VAL A 151 0.32 -2.51 7.74
C VAL A 151 -1.15 -2.15 7.88
N TYR A 152 -1.45 -1.31 8.86
CA TYR A 152 -2.72 -0.60 8.93
C TYR A 152 -2.51 0.85 8.51
N LEU A 153 -3.48 1.39 7.78
CA LEU A 153 -3.52 2.79 7.40
C LEU A 153 -4.61 3.48 8.21
N LYS A 154 -4.20 4.25 9.22
CA LYS A 154 -5.11 4.97 10.11
C LYS A 154 -5.32 6.38 9.61
N SER A 155 -6.54 6.74 9.25
CA SER A 155 -6.88 8.14 8.97
C SER A 155 -6.77 8.98 10.24
N LEU A 156 -6.04 10.10 10.15
CA LEU A 156 -5.94 11.06 11.23
C LEU A 156 -7.21 11.89 11.40
N ASN A 157 -7.89 12.23 10.29
CA ASN A 157 -9.08 13.07 10.31
C ASN A 157 -10.30 12.31 10.85
N GLN A 158 -10.45 11.03 10.50
CA GLN A 158 -11.59 10.20 10.91
C GLN A 158 -11.31 9.36 12.16
N ASN A 159 -10.06 9.28 12.61
CA ASN A 159 -9.62 8.38 13.68
C ASN A 159 -10.06 6.91 13.46
N GLY A 160 -10.06 6.48 12.20
CA GLY A 160 -10.50 5.15 11.76
C GLY A 160 -9.48 4.51 10.82
N TYR A 161 -9.63 3.21 10.57
CA TYR A 161 -8.74 2.46 9.69
C TYR A 161 -9.34 2.31 8.30
N LEU A 162 -8.49 2.44 7.28
CA LEU A 162 -8.84 2.04 5.92
C LEU A 162 -9.22 0.55 5.92
N SER A 163 -10.43 0.23 5.48
CA SER A 163 -10.98 -1.13 5.59
C SER A 163 -11.94 -1.45 4.44
N THR A 164 -12.14 -2.75 4.24
CA THR A 164 -13.13 -3.33 3.33
C THR A 164 -13.78 -4.53 4.02
N SER A 165 -14.94 -4.96 3.56
CA SER A 165 -15.72 -6.02 4.18
C SER A 165 -16.39 -6.90 3.14
N LYS A 166 -16.36 -8.22 3.37
CA LYS A 166 -17.08 -9.20 2.55
C LYS A 166 -18.60 -9.19 2.74
N LYS A 167 -19.08 -8.50 3.78
CA LYS A 167 -20.51 -8.47 4.15
C LYS A 167 -21.38 -7.85 3.05
N TYR A 168 -20.80 -7.01 2.21
CA TYR A 168 -21.51 -6.20 1.21
C TYR A 168 -21.14 -6.57 -0.22
N GLU A 169 -20.65 -7.80 -0.41
CA GLU A 169 -20.45 -8.44 -1.71
C GLU A 169 -21.77 -8.85 -2.37
#